data_AF-A0A3M7CGM9-F1
#
_entry.id   AF-A0A3M7CGM9-F1
#
_cell.length_a   1.000
_cell.length_b   1.000
_cell.length_c   1.000
_cell.angle_alpha   90.00
_cell.angle_beta   90.00
_cell.angle_gamma   90.00
#
_symmetry.space_group_name_H-M   'P 1'
#
loop_
_entity.id
_entity.type
_entity.pdbx_description
1 polymer ?
#
loop_
_entity_poly.entity_id
_entity_poly.type
_entity_poly.pdbx_seq_one_letter_code
_entity_poly.pdbx_strand_id
1 'polypeptide(L)'
;MVRGWSRSRLRPQLPITHESYPIHSTFPQHQLFINMISDASLYSLAIFLGSASMLMIVLYHFLEINAQDPKEPLTSERKADALPAKAR
;
A
#
# COMPACT_ATOMS: atom_id res chain seq x y z
N MET A 1 43.06 48.41 38.60
CA MET A 1 43.60 47.07 38.93
C MET A 1 42.39 46.13 38.84
N VAL A 2 42.11 45.45 37.72
CA VAL A 2 42.76 44.24 37.19
C VAL A 2 42.57 44.21 35.65
N ARG A 3 43.67 44.04 34.89
CA ARG A 3 43.65 43.83 33.42
C ARG A 3 43.78 42.33 33.15
N GLY A 4 42.76 41.70 32.57
CA GLY A 4 42.72 40.26 32.32
C GLY A 4 42.41 39.90 30.87
N TRP A 5 43.45 40.02 30.02
CA TRP A 5 43.74 39.19 28.83
C TRP A 5 42.63 38.91 27.80
N SER A 6 42.57 39.77 26.77
CA SER A 6 42.21 39.34 25.41
C SER A 6 43.51 39.01 24.68
N ARG A 7 43.68 37.76 24.23
CA ARG A 7 44.90 37.29 23.57
C ARG A 7 44.56 36.59 22.25
N SER A 8 44.08 37.39 21.30
CA SER A 8 44.03 37.01 19.89
C SER A 8 45.41 37.23 19.27
N ARG A 9 46.17 36.17 18.99
CA ARG A 9 47.25 36.20 17.99
C ARG A 9 47.61 34.79 17.49
N LEU A 10 47.02 34.46 16.34
CA LEU A 10 47.60 33.82 15.15
C LEU A 10 48.42 32.52 15.36
N ARG A 11 47.84 31.37 14.96
CA ARG A 11 48.64 30.25 14.42
C ARG A 11 48.73 30.40 12.90
N PRO A 12 49.92 30.20 12.31
CA PRO A 12 50.11 30.20 10.86
C PRO A 12 49.53 28.92 10.23
N GLN A 13 48.77 29.09 9.15
CA GLN A 13 48.39 28.01 8.23
C GLN A 13 49.57 27.65 7.32
N LEU A 14 49.74 26.36 6.96
CA LEU A 14 50.40 25.79 5.75
C LEU A 14 50.72 24.28 6.00
N PRO A 15 50.88 23.38 5.01
CA PRO A 15 50.47 23.35 3.59
C PRO A 15 49.60 22.12 3.22
N ILE A 16 49.14 22.06 1.97
CA ILE A 16 48.26 21.04 1.37
C ILE A 16 49.11 19.93 0.74
N THR A 17 48.82 18.63 1.01
CA THR A 17 49.11 17.35 0.29
C THR A 17 49.25 16.22 1.35
N HIS A 18 48.77 14.99 1.26
CA HIS A 18 48.32 14.10 0.19
C HIS A 18 47.35 13.06 0.82
N GLU A 19 46.29 12.72 0.10
CA GLU A 19 45.77 11.35 -0.08
C GLU A 19 45.32 10.52 1.15
N SER A 20 44.00 10.41 1.32
CA SER A 20 43.33 9.16 1.71
C SER A 20 41.90 9.19 1.17
N TYR A 21 41.69 8.41 0.12
CA TYR A 21 40.42 8.17 -0.56
C TYR A 21 39.27 7.93 0.44
N PRO A 22 38.09 8.55 0.29
CA PRO A 22 36.93 8.10 1.03
C PRO A 22 36.51 6.73 0.46
N ILE A 23 36.73 5.66 1.23
CA ILE A 23 36.05 4.39 1.01
C ILE A 23 34.58 4.59 1.41
N HIS A 24 33.80 5.23 0.53
CA HIS A 24 32.35 5.09 0.55
C HIS A 24 32.05 3.80 -0.21
N SER A 25 32.05 2.68 0.51
CA SER A 25 31.51 1.42 0.01
C SER A 25 30.03 1.60 -0.28
N THR A 26 29.73 2.12 -1.47
CA THR A 26 28.42 2.07 -2.10
C THR A 26 28.20 0.62 -2.47
N PHE A 27 27.78 -0.19 -1.50
CA PHE A 27 27.15 -1.46 -1.83
C PHE A 27 25.89 -1.11 -2.64
N PRO A 28 25.77 -1.55 -3.90
CA PRO A 28 24.49 -1.52 -4.57
C PRO A 28 23.63 -2.54 -3.83
N GLN A 29 22.88 -2.08 -2.83
CA GLN A 29 21.71 -2.80 -2.40
C GLN A 29 20.78 -2.80 -3.61
N HIS A 30 20.87 -3.85 -4.43
CA HIS A 30 19.76 -4.27 -5.25
C HIS A 30 18.67 -4.68 -4.26
N GLN A 31 18.05 -3.65 -3.70
CA GLN A 31 16.90 -3.73 -2.83
C GLN A 31 15.88 -4.43 -3.71
N LEU A 32 15.73 -5.74 -3.50
CA LEU A 32 14.64 -6.51 -4.06
C LEU A 32 13.40 -5.73 -3.64
N PHE A 33 12.89 -4.93 -4.58
CA PHE A 33 11.75 -4.07 -4.38
C PHE A 33 10.60 -5.06 -4.30
N ILE A 34 10.42 -5.65 -3.13
CA ILE A 34 9.18 -6.33 -2.79
C ILE A 34 8.17 -5.21 -2.89
N ASN A 35 7.52 -5.17 -4.05
CA ASN A 35 6.50 -4.21 -4.41
C ASN A 35 5.33 -4.48 -3.47
N MET A 36 5.40 -3.88 -2.28
CA MET A 36 4.27 -3.87 -1.37
C MET A 36 3.13 -3.18 -2.11
N ILE A 37 2.03 -3.92 -2.30
CA ILE A 37 0.77 -3.39 -2.81
C ILE A 37 0.48 -2.08 -2.06
N SER A 38 0.54 -0.95 -2.76
CA SER A 38 0.35 0.37 -2.13
C SER A 38 -1.11 0.53 -1.73
N ASP A 39 -1.39 1.19 -0.61
CA ASP A 39 -2.77 1.48 -0.16
C ASP A 39 -3.62 2.13 -1.26
N ALA A 40 -2.99 2.93 -2.12
CA ALA A 40 -3.63 3.53 -3.30
C ALA A 40 -4.14 2.50 -4.31
N SER A 41 -3.42 1.39 -4.50
CA SER A 41 -3.82 0.30 -5.39
C SER A 41 -4.93 -0.56 -4.80
N LEU A 42 -4.94 -0.79 -3.47
CA LEU A 42 -6.06 -1.43 -2.78
C LEU A 42 -7.32 -0.56 -2.81
N TYR A 43 -7.18 0.74 -2.61
CA TYR A 43 -8.30 1.69 -2.72
C TYR A 43 -8.90 1.67 -4.14
N SER A 44 -8.05 1.74 -5.16
CA SER A 44 -8.48 1.69 -6.56
C SER A 44 -9.18 0.37 -6.90
N LEU A 45 -8.64 -0.75 -6.42
CA LEU A 45 -9.25 -2.07 -6.60
C LEU A 45 -10.60 -2.17 -5.87
N ALA A 46 -10.74 -1.61 -4.67
CA ALA A 46 -12.00 -1.61 -3.93
C ALA A 46 -13.10 -0.84 -4.66
N ILE A 47 -12.78 0.32 -5.24
CA ILE A 47 -13.74 1.09 -6.03
C ILE A 47 -14.12 0.36 -7.33
N PHE A 48 -13.14 -0.22 -8.02
CA PHE A 48 -13.39 -1.00 -9.23
C PHE A 48 -14.25 -2.23 -8.96
N LEU A 49 -13.88 -3.04 -7.97
CA LEU A 49 -14.60 -4.25 -7.61
C LEU A 49 -15.99 -3.93 -7.05
N GLY A 50 -16.10 -2.88 -6.24
CA GLY A 50 -17.39 -2.43 -5.69
C GLY A 50 -18.36 -1.96 -6.79
N SER A 51 -17.90 -1.15 -7.73
CA SER A 51 -18.73 -0.72 -8.87
C SER A 51 -19.03 -1.86 -9.84
N ALA A 52 -18.07 -2.73 -10.13
CA ALA A 52 -18.29 -3.93 -10.94
C ALA A 52 -19.33 -4.87 -10.31
N SER A 53 -19.28 -5.04 -8.98
CA SER A 53 -20.26 -5.83 -8.21
C SER A 53 -21.67 -5.23 -8.30
N MET A 54 -21.80 -3.90 -8.15
CA MET A 54 -23.09 -3.22 -8.29
C MET A 54 -23.69 -3.42 -9.69
N LEU A 55 -22.86 -3.34 -10.74
CA LEU A 55 -23.30 -3.60 -12.12
C LEU A 55 -23.71 -5.07 -12.30
N MET A 56 -22.94 -6.03 -11.77
CA MET A 56 -23.25 -7.46 -11.86
C MET A 56 -24.56 -7.83 -11.16
N ILE A 57 -24.85 -7.26 -9.99
CA ILE A 57 -26.10 -7.52 -9.26
C ILE A 57 -27.31 -6.97 -10.04
N VAL A 58 -27.21 -5.76 -10.59
CA VAL A 58 -28.29 -5.17 -11.41
C VAL A 58 -28.48 -5.94 -12.71
N LEU A 59 -27.39 -6.33 -13.39
CA LEU A 59 -27.45 -7.13 -14.61
C LEU A 59 -28.07 -8.51 -14.36
N TYR A 60 -27.70 -9.17 -13.26
CA TYR A 60 -28.31 -10.44 -12.86
C TYR A 60 -29.82 -10.27 -12.67
N HIS A 61 -30.25 -9.25 -11.92
CA HIS A 61 -31.67 -8.97 -11.74
C HIS A 61 -32.38 -8.69 -13.07
N PHE A 62 -31.75 -7.92 -13.95
CA PHE A 62 -32.28 -7.65 -15.28
C PHE A 62 -32.42 -8.92 -16.15
N LEU A 63 -31.42 -9.81 -16.13
CA LEU A 63 -31.49 -11.06 -16.90
C LEU A 63 -32.51 -12.04 -16.29
N GLU A 64 -32.60 -12.12 -14.96
CA GLU A 64 -33.52 -13.01 -14.26
C GLU A 64 -34.99 -12.64 -14.52
N ILE A 65 -35.33 -11.35 -14.55
CA ILE A 65 -36.72 -10.92 -14.84
C ILE A 65 -37.09 -11.06 -16.33
N ASN A 66 -36.12 -11.00 -17.23
CA ASN A 66 -36.36 -11.03 -18.69
C ASN A 66 -36.17 -12.43 -19.30
N ALA A 67 -35.63 -13.39 -18.55
CA ALA A 67 -35.53 -14.77 -18.99
C ALA A 67 -36.95 -15.37 -19.11
N GLN A 68 -37.24 -15.96 -20.27
CA GLN A 68 -38.54 -16.60 -20.54
C GLN A 68 -38.66 -17.98 -19.88
N ASP A 69 -37.56 -18.52 -19.34
CA ASP A 69 -37.56 -19.75 -18.55
C ASP A 69 -37.78 -19.42 -17.06
N PRO A 70 -38.84 -19.96 -16.41
CA PRO A 70 -39.05 -19.83 -14.98
C PRO A 70 -38.08 -20.76 -14.26
N LYS A 71 -36.78 -20.42 -14.27
CA LYS A 71 -35.81 -21.11 -13.42
C LYS A 71 -35.98 -20.55 -12.02
N GLU A 72 -36.26 -21.43 -11.07
CA GLU A 72 -36.45 -21.04 -9.66
C GLU A 72 -35.30 -20.13 -9.21
N PRO A 73 -35.61 -19.06 -8.44
CA PRO A 73 -34.60 -18.09 -8.07
C PRO A 73 -33.52 -18.79 -7.24
N LEU A 74 -32.26 -18.66 -7.66
CA LEU A 74 -31.08 -19.21 -6.96
C LEU A 74 -30.93 -18.68 -5.51
N THR A 75 -31.71 -17.65 -5.16
CA THR A 75 -31.80 -17.10 -3.81
C THR A 75 -32.62 -17.98 -2.84
N SER A 76 -33.46 -18.88 -3.36
CA SER A 76 -34.30 -19.79 -2.59
C SER A 76 -33.49 -20.94 -1.99
N GLU A 77 -32.62 -21.55 -2.80
CA GLU A 77 -31.78 -22.68 -2.39
C GLU A 77 -30.82 -22.29 -1.25
N ARG A 78 -30.18 -21.12 -1.33
CA ARG A 78 -29.29 -20.64 -0.25
C ARG A 78 -30.00 -20.26 1.05
N LYS A 79 -31.29 -19.91 1.00
CA LYS A 79 -32.07 -19.62 2.23
C LYS A 79 -32.42 -20.89 3.01
N ALA A 80 -32.50 -22.04 2.34
CA ALA A 80 -32.74 -23.33 2.99
C ALA A 80 -31.52 -23.82 3.81
N ASP A 81 -30.30 -23.55 3.32
CA ASP A 81 -29.05 -23.95 3.98
C ASP A 81 -28.68 -23.08 5.19
N ALA A 82 -29.25 -21.87 5.27
CA ALA A 82 -28.99 -20.92 6.36
C ALA A 82 -29.95 -21.05 7.56
N LEU A 83 -30.89 -22.00 7.52
CA LEU A 83 -31.76 -22.29 8.66
C LEU A 83 -31.01 -23.23 9.63
N PRO A 84 -30.63 -22.80 10.84
CA PRO A 84 -30.10 -23.73 11.84
C PRO A 84 -31.17 -24.80 12.09
N ALA A 85 -30.80 -26.06 11.92
CA ALA A 85 -31.66 -27.20 12.19
C ALA A 85 -32.34 -27.01 13.55
N LYS A 86 -33.66 -26.86 13.49
CA LYS A 86 -34.58 -26.63 14.61
C LYS A 86 -34.09 -27.40 15.84
N ALA A 87 -33.65 -26.68 16.87
CA ALA A 87 -33.38 -27.24 18.19
C ALA A 87 -34.68 -27.91 18.67
N ARG A 88 -34.70 -29.24 18.61
CA ARG A 88 -35.75 -30.09 19.14
C ARG A 88 -35.51 -30.33 20.62
#